data_AF-A0A6J4XDV4-F1
#
_entry.id   AF-A0A6J4XDV4-F1
#
_cell.length_a   1.000
_cell.length_b   1.000
_cell.length_c   1.000
_cell.angle_alpha   90.00
_cell.angle_beta   90.00
_cell.angle_gamma   90.00
#
_symmetry.space_group_name_H-M   'P 1'
#
loop_
_entity.id
_entity.type
_entity.pdbx_description
1 polymer ?
#
loop_
_entity_poly.entity_id
_entity_poly.type
_entity_poly.pdbx_seq_one_letter_code
_entity_poly.pdbx_strand_id
1 'polypeptide(L)'
;MTGTENKSKAVALISTPWPLYNRPSIQLGALKAYLQLKCPDLRVEARHFYLKLADSLGYKLYQRISERTWLAESIYAALLFPQRFEAIETLFNREARSKPLILEAGLKQITIRVKKETEACISSMNWDDYMLAGFSVSLCQLTSSLYFIKRIKDKFPDLIICIGGSTFSGTVAGDFTKLFPEVDVIINGEGEMPLGQLINCLRASPDLADLPPINGVITSKSVASDDEIDAFNQLKNLNKLPPPNYDDYFALLKTFKPTHRFFPVLPVETSRGCWWQKAIAPGKAVLKKQGRVTGCAFCNLNLQWQGYRHKDPVRVLNEIDHLTGRYQTLSVSIVDNVLPRKSSRDVFNKVGSLKRDLHLFAEIRANTSASELKVMRGAGIQELQIGIEALSTSLLKKLNKGTPAIQNLEIMRNCEALGIVNSSNLILHFPGSDEPDVAETLHNIEFALPFRPLQTVDFWLGLGSPVWQNPAAYGIKAIFNHPNWSRLFPGKYIRSMEFMILAYRGDLGFQKKIWRPVQKKVVLWQKSYAELQQGPTRAPILSFRDGREFLIINQRQYQAESIKHRLVGTSRLIYLFCMQHRSLTRICSRFPNFAEDKIVAFLKMMVDKKLMFKEKDKYLSLAVPVGRS
;
A
#
# COMPACT_ATOMS: atom_id res chain seq x y z
N MET A 1 50.25 8.70 7.06
CA MET A 1 49.86 7.78 5.97
C MET A 1 48.35 7.47 6.03
N THR A 2 47.46 8.48 5.97
CA THR A 2 46.04 8.30 6.37
C THR A 2 45.02 8.90 5.39
N GLY A 3 45.40 9.15 4.13
CA GLY A 3 44.53 9.83 3.15
C GLY A 3 43.93 8.97 2.03
N THR A 4 44.42 7.75 1.82
CA THR A 4 44.12 6.96 0.62
C THR A 4 43.15 5.78 0.83
N GLU A 5 43.06 5.21 2.03
CA GLU A 5 42.22 4.02 2.29
C GLU A 5 40.71 4.31 2.28
N ASN A 6 40.28 5.52 2.64
CA ASN A 6 38.85 5.81 2.77
C ASN A 6 38.14 6.03 1.42
N LYS A 7 38.88 6.25 0.31
CA LYS A 7 38.30 6.43 -1.02
C LYS A 7 37.81 5.14 -1.67
N SER A 8 38.24 3.96 -1.19
CA SER A 8 37.85 2.65 -1.75
C SER A 8 36.69 1.98 -1.01
N LYS A 9 36.23 2.55 0.11
CA LYS A 9 35.16 1.94 0.92
C LYS A 9 33.79 2.06 0.25
N ALA A 10 33.00 1.00 0.38
CA ALA A 10 31.68 0.84 -0.22
C ALA A 10 30.55 1.28 0.71
N VAL A 11 29.33 1.35 0.15
CA VAL A 11 28.09 1.55 0.90
C VAL A 11 27.18 0.33 0.74
N ALA A 12 26.74 -0.23 1.86
CA ALA A 12 25.75 -1.30 1.88
C ALA A 12 24.36 -0.70 2.07
N LEU A 13 23.44 -0.93 1.14
CA LEU A 13 22.03 -0.58 1.28
C LEU A 13 21.25 -1.85 1.62
N ILE A 14 20.55 -1.89 2.74
CA ILE A 14 20.01 -3.13 3.32
C ILE A 14 18.49 -3.07 3.45
N SER A 15 17.85 -4.15 3.02
CA SER A 15 16.44 -4.43 3.27
C SER A 15 16.35 -5.78 3.97
N THR A 16 15.98 -5.73 5.24
CA THR A 16 15.75 -6.92 6.08
C THR A 16 14.36 -7.51 5.79
N PRO A 17 14.03 -8.73 6.26
CA PRO A 17 12.64 -9.21 6.23
C PRO A 17 11.68 -8.20 6.88
N TRP A 18 10.42 -8.06 6.49
CA TRP A 18 9.61 -9.00 5.72
C TRP A 18 8.92 -8.44 4.45
N PRO A 19 9.58 -7.69 3.54
CA PRO A 19 8.99 -7.35 2.24
C PRO A 19 8.54 -8.58 1.45
N LEU A 20 7.63 -8.40 0.48
CA LEU A 20 7.26 -9.47 -0.45
C LEU A 20 8.50 -9.96 -1.20
N TYR A 21 8.78 -11.26 -1.11
CA TYR A 21 10.01 -11.85 -1.64
C TYR A 21 10.13 -11.70 -3.16
N ASN A 22 9.00 -11.67 -3.87
CA ASN A 22 8.95 -11.69 -5.33
C ASN A 22 9.14 -10.31 -5.99
N ARG A 23 9.53 -9.30 -5.22
CA ARG A 23 9.77 -7.93 -5.69
C ARG A 23 11.11 -7.46 -5.14
N PRO A 24 12.02 -6.85 -5.92
CA PRO A 24 13.13 -6.09 -5.37
C PRO A 24 12.64 -4.90 -4.54
N SER A 25 13.47 -4.36 -3.65
CA SER A 25 13.12 -3.14 -2.92
C SER A 25 13.30 -1.93 -3.84
N ILE A 26 12.21 -1.19 -4.08
CA ILE A 26 12.28 0.05 -4.86
C ILE A 26 13.16 1.10 -4.16
N GLN A 27 13.14 1.14 -2.83
CA GLN A 27 13.94 2.08 -2.03
C GLN A 27 15.42 1.85 -2.26
N LEU A 28 15.89 0.59 -2.14
CA LEU A 28 17.29 0.28 -2.38
C LEU A 28 17.68 0.54 -3.83
N GLY A 29 16.83 0.15 -4.80
CA GLY A 29 17.13 0.36 -6.21
C GLY A 29 17.19 1.83 -6.62
N ALA A 30 16.31 2.67 -6.07
CA ALA A 30 16.30 4.12 -6.30
C ALA A 30 17.53 4.79 -5.67
N LEU A 31 17.85 4.47 -4.41
CA LEU A 31 19.03 4.99 -3.72
C LEU A 31 20.33 4.56 -4.42
N LYS A 32 20.45 3.28 -4.79
CA LYS A 32 21.62 2.76 -5.53
C LYS A 32 21.81 3.51 -6.84
N ALA A 33 20.77 3.61 -7.66
CA ALA A 33 20.86 4.29 -8.94
C ALA A 33 21.18 5.79 -8.79
N TYR A 34 20.60 6.46 -7.79
CA TYR A 34 20.89 7.86 -7.50
C TYR A 34 22.35 8.07 -7.07
N LEU A 35 22.85 7.25 -6.13
CA LEU A 35 24.22 7.34 -5.65
C LEU A 35 25.23 7.05 -6.76
N GLN A 36 25.00 6.04 -7.59
CA GLN A 36 25.85 5.75 -8.75
C GLN A 36 25.86 6.88 -9.78
N LEU A 37 24.73 7.58 -9.95
CA LEU A 37 24.66 8.75 -10.83
C LEU A 37 25.46 9.94 -10.26
N LYS A 38 25.47 10.13 -8.93
CA LYS A 38 26.12 11.27 -8.27
C LYS A 38 27.58 11.03 -7.89
N CYS A 39 27.94 9.78 -7.64
CA CYS A 39 29.26 9.33 -7.27
C CYS A 39 29.60 8.06 -8.09
N PRO A 40 29.98 8.20 -9.37
CA PRO A 40 30.20 7.05 -10.26
C PRO A 40 31.32 6.10 -9.80
N ASP A 41 32.25 6.61 -8.99
CA ASP A 41 33.36 5.87 -8.40
C ASP A 41 32.97 5.14 -7.09
N LEU A 42 31.78 5.40 -6.54
CA LEU A 42 31.31 4.77 -5.32
C LEU A 42 30.76 3.37 -5.59
N ARG A 43 31.35 2.36 -4.92
CA ARG A 43 30.77 1.02 -4.87
C ARG A 43 29.55 1.02 -3.95
N VAL A 44 28.36 0.79 -4.53
CA VAL A 44 27.09 0.71 -3.80
C VAL A 44 26.48 -0.67 -4.01
N GLU A 45 26.19 -1.37 -2.92
CA GLU A 45 25.68 -2.75 -2.95
C GLU A 45 24.33 -2.85 -2.23
N ALA A 46 23.28 -3.26 -2.95
CA ALA A 46 21.95 -3.47 -2.38
C ALA A 46 21.77 -4.92 -1.90
N ARG A 47 21.51 -5.09 -0.60
CA ARG A 47 21.35 -6.37 0.09
C ARG A 47 19.89 -6.64 0.42
N HIS A 48 19.33 -7.61 -0.31
CA HIS A 48 17.94 -8.07 -0.18
C HIS A 48 17.87 -9.32 0.71
N PHE A 49 18.24 -9.20 1.99
CA PHE A 49 18.35 -10.37 2.89
C PHE A 49 17.04 -11.14 3.05
N TYR A 50 15.91 -10.45 2.88
CA TYR A 50 14.59 -11.06 2.89
C TYR A 50 14.40 -12.16 1.83
N LEU A 51 15.10 -12.08 0.69
CA LEU A 51 14.99 -13.08 -0.38
C LEU A 51 15.67 -14.40 0.02
N LYS A 52 16.86 -14.36 0.65
CA LYS A 52 17.53 -15.56 1.18
C LYS A 52 16.69 -16.23 2.27
N LEU A 53 16.08 -15.42 3.14
CA LEU A 53 15.20 -15.97 4.18
C LEU A 53 13.94 -16.61 3.58
N ALA A 54 13.36 -16.02 2.54
CA ALA A 54 12.20 -16.58 1.85
C ALA A 54 12.50 -17.93 1.19
N ASP A 55 13.69 -18.07 0.59
CA ASP A 55 14.18 -19.33 0.03
C ASP A 55 14.33 -20.42 1.11
N SER A 56 14.98 -20.08 2.24
CA SER A 56 15.21 -21.03 3.35
C SER A 56 13.92 -21.44 4.10
N LEU A 57 13.00 -20.52 4.35
CA LEU A 57 11.72 -20.83 5.00
C LEU A 57 10.70 -21.50 4.05
N GLY A 58 10.91 -21.35 2.73
CA GLY A 58 9.92 -21.65 1.73
C GLY A 58 8.94 -20.50 1.50
N TYR A 59 8.75 -20.15 0.22
CA TYR A 59 7.99 -18.97 -0.21
C TYR A 59 6.57 -18.88 0.34
N LYS A 60 5.87 -20.02 0.46
CA LYS A 60 4.49 -20.06 0.96
C LYS A 60 4.41 -19.66 2.43
N LEU A 61 5.30 -20.20 3.28
CA LEU A 61 5.34 -19.85 4.70
C LEU A 61 5.77 -18.39 4.87
N TYR A 62 6.85 -17.99 4.18
CA TYR A 62 7.35 -16.62 4.21
C TYR A 62 6.27 -15.61 3.84
N GLN A 63 5.55 -15.85 2.73
CA GLN A 63 4.51 -14.93 2.25
C GLN A 63 3.41 -14.74 3.30
N ARG A 64 2.91 -15.82 3.90
CA ARG A 64 1.85 -15.75 4.92
C ARG A 64 2.27 -15.00 6.18
N ILE A 65 3.57 -15.02 6.52
CA ILE A 65 4.16 -14.23 7.60
C ILE A 65 4.26 -12.76 7.18
N SER A 66 4.85 -12.48 6.00
CA SER A 66 5.10 -11.11 5.51
C SER A 66 3.84 -10.26 5.35
N GLU A 67 2.70 -10.89 5.06
CA GLU A 67 1.41 -10.21 4.88
C GLU A 67 0.77 -9.75 6.21
N ARG A 68 1.38 -10.04 7.36
CA ARG A 68 0.79 -9.78 8.69
C ARG A 68 1.81 -9.19 9.65
N THR A 69 1.65 -7.92 10.01
CA THR A 69 2.57 -7.17 10.88
C THR A 69 2.89 -7.88 12.18
N TRP A 70 1.89 -8.36 12.93
CA TRP A 70 2.14 -8.99 14.22
C TRP A 70 2.81 -10.35 14.12
N LEU A 71 2.65 -11.09 13.01
CA LEU A 71 3.38 -12.34 12.80
C LEU A 71 4.84 -12.05 12.43
N ALA A 72 5.06 -11.11 11.51
CA ALA A 72 6.39 -10.68 11.07
C ALA A 72 7.24 -10.10 12.21
N GLU A 73 6.69 -9.16 12.98
CA GLU A 73 7.41 -8.48 14.07
C GLU A 73 7.68 -9.41 15.26
N SER A 74 6.81 -10.40 15.53
CA SER A 74 7.02 -11.35 16.63
C SER A 74 8.29 -12.18 16.49
N ILE A 75 8.66 -12.56 15.27
CA ILE A 75 9.79 -13.50 15.05
C ILE A 75 11.12 -12.86 15.45
N TYR A 76 11.41 -11.65 14.97
CA TYR A 76 12.65 -10.97 15.35
C TYR A 76 12.56 -10.33 16.75
N ALA A 77 11.36 -9.96 17.23
CA ALA A 77 11.20 -9.58 18.63
C ALA A 77 11.61 -10.71 19.59
N ALA A 78 11.29 -11.97 19.26
CA ALA A 78 11.69 -13.13 20.05
C ALA A 78 13.22 -13.32 20.10
N LEU A 79 13.94 -12.88 19.06
CA LEU A 79 15.40 -12.87 19.01
C LEU A 79 16.03 -11.69 19.74
N LEU A 80 15.42 -10.50 19.64
CA LEU A 80 15.87 -9.28 20.32
C LEU A 80 15.65 -9.35 21.84
N PHE A 81 14.52 -9.91 22.25
CA PHE A 81 14.07 -9.94 23.64
C PHE A 81 13.71 -11.36 24.07
N PRO A 82 14.68 -12.29 24.13
CA PRO A 82 14.44 -13.70 24.47
C PRO A 82 13.78 -13.87 25.85
N GLN A 83 14.02 -12.97 26.80
CA GLN A 83 13.36 -12.93 28.10
C GLN A 83 11.84 -12.72 28.04
N ARG A 84 11.29 -12.38 26.86
CA ARG A 84 9.85 -12.17 26.63
C ARG A 84 9.23 -13.23 25.74
N PHE A 85 9.95 -14.32 25.45
CA PHE A 85 9.54 -15.33 24.47
C PHE A 85 8.10 -15.80 24.67
N GLU A 86 7.69 -16.15 25.90
CA GLU A 86 6.33 -16.63 26.20
C GLU A 86 5.23 -15.61 25.84
N ALA A 87 5.46 -14.33 26.15
CA ALA A 87 4.51 -13.26 25.85
C ALA A 87 4.39 -13.02 24.33
N ILE A 88 5.50 -13.15 23.61
CA ILE A 88 5.58 -13.03 22.14
C ILE A 88 4.94 -14.24 21.47
N GLU A 89 5.19 -15.45 21.98
CA GLU A 89 4.59 -16.70 21.49
C GLU A 89 3.07 -16.70 21.64
N THR A 90 2.57 -16.20 22.78
CA THR A 90 1.13 -16.02 23.00
C THR A 90 0.52 -15.10 21.93
N LEU A 91 1.18 -13.98 21.62
CA LEU A 91 0.74 -13.08 20.55
C LEU A 91 0.80 -13.78 19.19
N PHE A 92 1.91 -14.43 18.86
CA PHE A 92 2.11 -15.12 17.59
C PHE A 92 1.03 -16.17 17.35
N ASN A 93 0.76 -17.03 18.33
CA ASN A 93 -0.26 -18.09 18.26
C ASN A 93 -1.67 -17.51 18.10
N ARG A 94 -1.97 -16.37 18.73
CA ARG A 94 -3.25 -15.68 18.56
C ARG A 94 -3.45 -15.21 17.11
N GLU A 95 -2.43 -14.61 16.51
CA GLU A 95 -2.48 -14.09 15.14
C GLU A 95 -2.42 -15.21 14.08
N ALA A 96 -1.85 -16.35 14.44
CA ALA A 96 -1.77 -17.55 13.61
C ALA A 96 -3.00 -18.47 13.72
N ARG A 97 -3.97 -18.20 14.61
CA ARG A 97 -5.12 -19.09 14.92
C ARG A 97 -5.84 -19.67 13.70
N SER A 98 -6.02 -18.88 12.63
CA SER A 98 -6.70 -19.30 11.40
C SER A 98 -5.74 -19.68 10.26
N LYS A 99 -4.47 -19.98 10.57
CA LYS A 99 -3.39 -20.22 9.61
C LYS A 99 -2.62 -21.49 9.98
N PRO A 100 -3.13 -22.69 9.61
CA PRO A 100 -2.55 -23.99 10.00
C PRO A 100 -1.05 -24.09 9.70
N LEU A 101 -0.63 -23.70 8.49
CA LEU A 101 0.78 -23.71 8.07
C LEU A 101 1.73 -22.95 9.03
N ILE A 102 1.26 -21.87 9.65
CA ILE A 102 2.08 -21.06 10.56
C ILE A 102 2.11 -21.70 11.96
N LEU A 103 0.96 -22.20 12.43
CA LEU A 103 0.86 -22.89 13.72
C LEU A 103 1.70 -24.16 13.74
N GLU A 104 1.62 -24.95 12.67
CA GLU A 104 2.41 -26.18 12.49
C GLU A 104 3.91 -25.89 12.46
N ALA A 105 4.32 -24.81 11.81
CA ALA A 105 5.72 -24.39 11.80
C ALA A 105 6.20 -23.93 13.19
N GLY A 106 5.36 -23.22 13.94
CA GLY A 106 5.62 -22.81 15.33
C GLY A 106 6.69 -21.72 15.48
N LEU A 107 6.49 -20.79 16.43
CA LEU A 107 7.41 -19.65 16.62
C LEU A 107 8.84 -20.11 16.90
N LYS A 108 9.03 -21.08 17.80
CA LYS A 108 10.36 -21.56 18.20
C LYS A 108 11.20 -22.06 17.02
N GLN A 109 10.63 -22.91 16.17
CA GLN A 109 11.35 -23.49 15.04
C GLN A 109 11.61 -22.46 13.94
N ILE A 110 10.63 -21.59 13.65
CA ILE A 110 10.81 -20.47 12.72
C ILE A 110 11.97 -19.58 13.20
N THR A 111 11.98 -19.21 14.48
CA THR A 111 13.01 -18.35 15.08
C THR A 111 14.41 -18.97 15.01
N ILE A 112 14.55 -20.29 15.22
CA ILE A 112 15.84 -21.00 15.04
C ILE A 112 16.35 -20.88 13.61
N ARG A 113 15.49 -21.15 12.61
CA ARG A 113 15.85 -21.05 11.19
C ARG A 113 16.20 -19.62 10.81
N VAL A 114 15.36 -18.66 11.21
CA VAL A 114 15.56 -17.22 10.94
C VAL A 114 16.87 -16.72 11.53
N LYS A 115 17.20 -17.10 12.77
CA LYS A 115 18.48 -16.77 13.39
C LYS A 115 19.64 -17.33 12.58
N LYS A 116 19.61 -18.62 12.26
CA LYS A 116 20.67 -19.27 11.47
C LYS A 116 20.92 -18.57 10.13
N GLU A 117 19.85 -18.30 9.38
CA GLU A 117 19.96 -17.63 8.08
C GLU A 117 20.43 -16.17 8.20
N THR A 118 19.97 -15.46 9.23
CA THR A 118 20.41 -14.08 9.50
C THR A 118 21.91 -14.03 9.78
N GLU A 119 22.40 -14.90 10.66
CA GLU A 119 23.83 -14.98 11.00
C GLU A 119 24.68 -15.37 9.79
N ALA A 120 24.19 -16.29 8.95
CA ALA A 120 24.85 -16.66 7.70
C ALA A 120 24.90 -15.47 6.71
N CYS A 121 23.81 -14.70 6.60
CA CYS A 121 23.79 -13.49 5.77
C CYS A 121 24.79 -12.44 6.24
N ILE A 122 24.80 -12.12 7.53
CA ILE A 122 25.73 -11.15 8.11
C ILE A 122 27.18 -11.61 7.94
N SER A 123 27.46 -12.88 8.20
CA SER A 123 28.83 -13.42 8.14
C SER A 123 29.34 -13.62 6.69
N SER A 124 28.45 -13.59 5.70
CA SER A 124 28.84 -13.67 4.28
C SER A 124 29.39 -12.37 3.70
N MET A 125 29.36 -11.28 4.46
CA MET A 125 29.85 -9.97 4.03
C MET A 125 31.17 -9.64 4.75
N ASN A 126 32.11 -9.05 4.00
CA ASN A 126 33.28 -8.42 4.58
C ASN A 126 32.93 -6.98 4.99
N TRP A 127 32.59 -6.74 6.26
CA TRP A 127 32.06 -5.44 6.68
C TRP A 127 33.12 -4.33 6.72
N ASP A 128 34.40 -4.67 6.81
CA ASP A 128 35.51 -3.70 6.80
C ASP A 128 35.65 -2.95 5.46
N ASP A 129 35.10 -3.54 4.39
CA ASP A 129 35.00 -2.93 3.07
C ASP A 129 34.05 -1.72 3.03
N TYR A 130 33.17 -1.58 4.02
CA TYR A 130 32.09 -0.60 4.00
C TYR A 130 32.36 0.55 4.96
N MET A 131 32.08 1.77 4.51
CA MET A 131 32.09 2.94 5.39
C MET A 131 30.74 3.16 6.07
N LEU A 132 29.66 2.68 5.46
CA LEU A 132 28.30 2.90 5.93
C LEU A 132 27.39 1.74 5.52
N ALA A 133 26.50 1.33 6.43
CA ALA A 133 25.38 0.45 6.15
C ALA A 133 24.05 1.19 6.38
N GLY A 134 23.29 1.39 5.31
CA GLY A 134 22.01 2.10 5.28
C GLY A 134 20.82 1.15 5.25
N PHE A 135 19.92 1.21 6.23
CA PHE A 135 18.73 0.37 6.31
C PHE A 135 17.49 1.13 5.86
N SER A 136 16.78 0.59 4.87
CA SER A 136 15.44 1.06 4.51
C SER A 136 14.39 0.28 5.32
N VAL A 137 13.75 0.95 6.27
CA VAL A 137 12.80 0.36 7.21
C VAL A 137 11.38 0.83 6.90
N SER A 138 10.55 -0.09 6.44
CA SER A 138 9.11 0.08 6.25
C SER A 138 8.31 -0.66 7.33
N LEU A 139 6.98 -0.70 7.17
CA LEU A 139 6.09 -1.48 8.04
C LEU A 139 6.52 -2.96 8.03
N CYS A 140 6.38 -3.64 9.18
CA CYS A 140 6.79 -5.03 9.37
C CYS A 140 8.31 -5.31 9.35
N GLN A 141 9.16 -4.27 9.41
CA GLN A 141 10.62 -4.43 9.38
C GLN A 141 11.33 -3.84 10.61
N LEU A 142 10.60 -3.37 11.63
CA LEU A 142 11.25 -2.67 12.75
C LEU A 142 12.14 -3.63 13.56
N THR A 143 11.57 -4.72 14.05
CA THR A 143 12.31 -5.69 14.88
C THR A 143 13.39 -6.42 14.11
N SER A 144 13.16 -6.74 12.83
CA SER A 144 14.18 -7.36 11.98
C SER A 144 15.36 -6.42 11.75
N SER A 145 15.10 -5.14 11.43
CA SER A 145 16.16 -4.15 11.22
C SER A 145 16.98 -3.93 12.48
N LEU A 146 16.31 -3.75 13.63
CA LEU A 146 16.97 -3.63 14.93
C LEU A 146 17.84 -4.85 15.27
N TYR A 147 17.37 -6.07 14.96
CA TYR A 147 18.16 -7.28 15.17
C TYR A 147 19.41 -7.29 14.29
N PHE A 148 19.29 -7.04 12.99
CA PHE A 148 20.44 -6.97 12.09
C PHE A 148 21.45 -5.91 12.54
N ILE A 149 20.98 -4.69 12.85
CA ILE A 149 21.81 -3.59 13.31
C ILE A 149 22.60 -3.99 14.55
N LYS A 150 21.93 -4.55 15.57
CA LYS A 150 22.58 -5.00 16.79
C LYS A 150 23.65 -6.05 16.50
N ARG A 151 23.32 -7.08 15.70
CA ARG A 151 24.24 -8.17 15.38
C ARG A 151 25.45 -7.72 14.56
N ILE A 152 25.29 -6.69 13.73
CA ILE A 152 26.39 -6.09 12.97
C ILE A 152 27.26 -5.26 13.91
N LYS A 153 26.70 -4.36 14.72
CA LYS A 153 27.45 -3.54 15.68
C LYS A 153 28.16 -4.35 16.76
N ASP A 154 27.60 -5.49 17.18
CA ASP A 154 28.27 -6.42 18.10
C ASP A 154 29.61 -6.95 17.54
N LYS A 155 29.75 -7.01 16.21
CA LYS A 155 30.97 -7.49 15.51
C LYS A 155 31.82 -6.36 14.94
N PHE A 156 31.18 -5.28 14.52
CA PHE A 156 31.78 -4.13 13.83
C PHE A 156 31.28 -2.83 14.49
N PRO A 157 31.76 -2.51 15.71
CA PRO A 157 31.23 -1.41 16.51
C PRO A 157 31.41 -0.04 15.83
N ASP A 158 32.47 0.13 15.03
CA ASP A 158 32.81 1.38 14.37
C ASP A 158 32.11 1.58 13.01
N LEU A 159 31.41 0.57 12.49
CA LEU A 159 30.67 0.70 11.24
C LEU A 159 29.52 1.69 11.41
N ILE A 160 29.47 2.72 10.57
CA ILE A 160 28.38 3.71 10.59
C ILE A 160 27.08 3.05 10.12
N ILE A 161 26.06 3.10 10.98
CA ILE A 161 24.70 2.63 10.72
C ILE A 161 23.80 3.82 10.47
N CYS A 162 23.22 3.85 9.28
CA CYS A 162 22.19 4.81 8.89
C CYS A 162 20.85 4.09 8.73
N ILE A 163 19.76 4.68 9.20
CA ILE A 163 18.41 4.16 8.98
C ILE A 163 17.51 5.21 8.34
N GLY A 164 16.54 4.78 7.54
CA GLY A 164 15.51 5.64 6.97
C GLY A 164 14.31 4.82 6.53
N GLY A 165 13.44 5.42 5.73
CA GLY A 165 12.22 4.78 5.24
C GLY A 165 10.95 5.23 5.98
N SER A 166 9.81 4.70 5.54
CA SER A 166 8.48 5.18 5.94
C SER A 166 8.21 5.08 7.45
N THR A 167 8.91 4.21 8.18
CA THR A 167 8.77 4.07 9.63
C THR A 167 9.35 5.26 10.40
N PHE A 168 10.35 5.94 9.83
CA PHE A 168 11.06 7.06 10.45
C PHE A 168 10.62 8.43 9.90
N SER A 169 9.54 8.45 9.11
CA SER A 169 8.97 9.69 8.60
C SER A 169 8.15 10.40 9.67
N GLY A 170 8.28 11.73 9.79
CA GLY A 170 7.49 12.52 10.75
C GLY A 170 8.18 12.71 12.10
N THR A 171 7.47 12.51 13.21
CA THR A 171 7.91 12.85 14.58
C THR A 171 8.75 11.77 15.29
N VAL A 172 8.96 10.61 14.67
CA VAL A 172 9.50 9.40 15.31
C VAL A 172 11.01 9.47 15.60
N ALA A 173 11.74 10.39 14.97
CA ALA A 173 13.22 10.33 14.92
C ALA A 173 13.95 10.79 16.20
N GLY A 174 13.37 11.69 17.00
CA GLY A 174 14.13 12.42 18.04
C GLY A 174 14.69 11.57 19.17
N ASP A 175 13.91 10.66 19.76
CA ASP A 175 14.36 9.82 20.88
C ASP A 175 14.88 8.44 20.46
N PHE A 176 14.89 8.14 19.16
CA PHE A 176 15.20 6.80 18.67
C PHE A 176 16.67 6.44 18.87
N THR A 177 17.61 7.35 18.58
CA THR A 177 19.05 7.14 18.76
C THR A 177 19.45 6.98 20.23
N LYS A 178 18.69 7.56 21.16
CA LYS A 178 18.89 7.36 22.61
C LYS A 178 18.48 5.96 23.05
N LEU A 179 17.42 5.42 22.45
CA LEU A 179 16.91 4.07 22.78
C LEU A 179 17.72 2.95 22.11
N PHE A 180 18.27 3.23 20.94
CA PHE A 180 19.05 2.32 20.13
C PHE A 180 20.37 3.00 19.72
N PRO A 181 21.36 3.06 20.64
CA PRO A 181 22.65 3.71 20.39
C PRO A 181 23.46 3.03 19.28
N GLU A 182 23.08 1.82 18.87
CA GLU A 182 23.62 1.13 17.69
C GLU A 182 23.29 1.84 16.36
N VAL A 183 22.38 2.84 16.37
CA VAL A 183 22.03 3.66 15.21
C VAL A 183 22.70 5.01 15.30
N ASP A 184 23.58 5.30 14.34
CA ASP A 184 24.37 6.52 14.33
C ASP A 184 23.63 7.68 13.62
N VAL A 185 22.87 7.36 12.56
CA VAL A 185 22.22 8.36 11.70
C VAL A 185 20.79 7.96 11.32
N ILE A 186 19.86 8.91 11.36
CA ILE A 186 18.50 8.76 10.85
C ILE A 186 18.29 9.72 9.67
N ILE A 187 17.76 9.21 8.57
CA ILE A 187 17.30 10.03 7.43
C ILE A 187 15.77 10.15 7.48
N ASN A 188 15.28 11.40 7.49
CA ASN A 188 13.85 11.70 7.50
C ASN A 188 13.42 12.41 6.20
N GLY A 189 12.39 11.83 5.57
CA GLY A 189 11.95 12.18 4.22
C GLY A 189 12.56 11.29 3.15
N GLU A 190 12.88 11.87 1.99
CA GLU A 190 13.46 11.15 0.85
C GLU A 190 14.98 11.01 1.00
N GLY A 191 15.50 9.79 0.82
CA GLY A 191 16.87 9.47 1.18
C GLY A 191 17.92 9.83 0.13
N GLU A 192 17.54 10.12 -1.11
CA GLU A 192 18.49 10.32 -2.21
C GLU A 192 19.49 11.46 -1.93
N MET A 193 18.99 12.67 -1.67
CA MET A 193 19.86 13.83 -1.40
C MET A 193 20.60 13.72 -0.07
N PRO A 194 19.93 13.46 1.08
CA PRO A 194 20.60 13.38 2.39
C PRO A 194 21.67 12.31 2.44
N LEU A 195 21.40 11.11 1.91
CA LEU A 195 22.37 10.02 1.91
C LEU A 195 23.59 10.34 1.03
N GLY A 196 23.37 10.94 -0.15
CA GLY A 196 24.46 11.36 -1.02
C GLY A 196 25.35 12.43 -0.38
N GLN A 197 24.75 13.40 0.32
CA GLN A 197 25.50 14.42 1.06
C GLN A 197 26.28 13.82 2.23
N LEU A 198 25.63 12.94 3.02
CA LEU A 198 26.26 12.22 4.12
C LEU A 198 27.49 11.42 3.64
N ILE A 199 27.36 10.65 2.56
CA ILE A 199 28.46 9.86 1.99
C ILE A 199 29.61 10.77 1.55
N ASN A 200 29.32 11.89 0.89
CA ASN A 200 30.38 12.83 0.48
C ASN A 200 31.15 13.40 1.67
N CYS A 201 30.46 13.72 2.77
CA CYS A 201 31.12 14.15 4.00
C CYS A 201 31.97 13.02 4.60
N LEU A 202 31.43 11.80 4.68
CA LEU A 202 32.15 10.63 5.22
C LEU A 202 33.39 10.23 4.42
N ARG A 203 33.37 10.47 3.10
CA ARG A 203 34.55 10.30 2.23
C ARG A 203 35.63 11.35 2.49
N ALA A 204 35.27 12.53 2.98
CA ALA A 204 36.19 13.61 3.31
C ALA A 204 36.74 13.48 4.73
N SER A 205 35.89 13.20 5.71
CA SER A 205 36.25 12.81 7.08
C SER A 205 35.35 11.66 7.53
N PRO A 206 35.91 10.51 7.97
CA PRO A 206 35.10 9.38 8.44
C PRO A 206 34.43 9.64 9.79
N ASP A 207 34.77 10.71 10.50
CA ASP A 207 34.22 11.01 11.82
C ASP A 207 32.86 11.74 11.70
N LEU A 208 31.82 11.18 12.32
CA LEU A 208 30.51 11.81 12.41
C LEU A 208 30.52 13.10 13.25
N ALA A 209 31.50 13.28 14.12
CA ALA A 209 31.67 14.52 14.90
C ALA A 209 31.93 15.75 14.01
N ASP A 210 32.57 15.52 12.86
CA ASP A 210 32.91 16.53 11.84
C ASP A 210 31.76 16.81 10.86
N LEU A 211 30.64 16.09 10.97
CA LEU A 211 29.54 16.19 10.03
C LEU A 211 28.89 17.59 10.09
N PRO A 212 28.88 18.38 9.00
CA PRO A 212 28.15 19.64 8.98
C PRO A 212 26.63 19.36 9.03
N PRO A 213 25.80 20.36 9.37
CA PRO A 213 24.35 20.24 9.24
C PRO A 213 23.92 19.86 7.82
N ILE A 214 23.19 18.76 7.68
CA ILE A 214 22.62 18.29 6.40
C ILE A 214 21.11 18.15 6.57
N ASN A 215 20.34 18.83 5.73
CA ASN A 215 18.87 18.77 5.77
C ASN A 215 18.38 17.33 5.59
N GLY A 216 17.52 16.87 6.50
CA GLY A 216 17.00 15.51 6.53
C GLY A 216 17.92 14.46 7.16
N VAL A 217 19.12 14.83 7.65
CA VAL A 217 20.02 13.96 8.43
C VAL A 217 19.92 14.33 9.90
N ILE A 218 19.66 13.33 10.74
CA ILE A 218 19.52 13.46 12.20
C ILE A 218 20.56 12.58 12.86
N THR A 219 21.34 13.14 13.77
CA THR A 219 22.34 12.46 14.61
C THR A 219 22.05 12.72 16.08
N SER A 220 22.73 12.01 16.99
CA SER A 220 22.63 12.29 18.43
C SER A 220 22.99 13.73 18.81
N LYS A 221 23.96 14.35 18.09
CA LYS A 221 24.39 15.74 18.27
C LYS A 221 23.33 16.74 17.80
N SER A 222 22.70 16.50 16.64
CA SER A 222 21.68 17.41 16.10
C SER A 222 20.39 17.44 16.94
N VAL A 223 20.09 16.36 17.67
CA VAL A 223 18.95 16.31 18.61
C VAL A 223 19.23 17.16 19.87
N ALA A 224 20.49 17.40 20.21
CA ALA A 224 20.88 18.12 21.42
C ALA A 224 20.98 19.64 21.24
N SER A 225 21.01 20.16 20.00
CA SER A 225 21.34 21.57 19.74
C SER A 225 20.15 22.54 19.66
N ASP A 226 18.89 22.10 19.75
CA ASP A 226 17.66 22.93 19.63
C ASP A 226 17.59 23.87 18.39
N ASP A 227 18.60 23.86 17.51
CA ASP A 227 18.69 24.66 16.30
C ASP A 227 17.61 24.23 15.30
N GLU A 228 16.98 25.22 14.66
CA GLU A 228 15.94 25.10 13.62
C GLU A 228 16.45 24.45 12.31
N ILE A 229 17.07 23.27 12.37
CA ILE A 229 17.35 22.46 11.18
C ILE A 229 16.03 21.82 10.77
N ASP A 230 15.57 22.10 9.54
CA ASP A 230 14.46 21.36 8.93
C ASP A 230 14.91 19.90 8.79
N ALA A 231 14.52 19.08 9.76
CA ALA A 231 14.87 17.67 9.87
C ALA A 231 14.26 16.81 8.74
N PHE A 232 13.70 17.42 7.70
CA PHE A 232 13.03 16.77 6.58
C PHE A 232 13.67 17.17 5.25
N ASN A 233 13.86 16.20 4.35
CA ASN A 233 14.28 16.47 2.98
C ASN A 233 13.35 15.79 1.96
N GLN A 234 13.15 16.43 0.82
CA GLN A 234 12.54 15.80 -0.34
C GLN A 234 13.06 16.40 -1.65
N LEU A 235 13.06 15.60 -2.72
CA LEU A 235 13.41 16.04 -4.06
C LEU A 235 12.38 17.05 -4.59
N LYS A 236 12.83 18.13 -5.23
CA LYS A 236 11.91 19.08 -5.89
C LYS A 236 11.26 18.50 -7.15
N ASN A 237 11.96 17.61 -7.87
CA ASN A 237 11.53 17.09 -9.16
C ASN A 237 11.96 15.62 -9.33
N LEU A 238 10.99 14.73 -9.60
CA LEU A 238 11.23 13.29 -9.79
C LEU A 238 11.79 12.94 -11.18
N ASN A 239 11.66 13.82 -12.18
CA ASN A 239 12.16 13.58 -13.54
C ASN A 239 13.68 13.48 -13.64
N LYS A 240 14.40 13.90 -12.59
CA LYS A 240 15.86 13.81 -12.51
C LYS A 240 16.36 12.47 -11.94
N LEU A 241 15.46 11.62 -11.46
CA LEU A 241 15.83 10.32 -10.91
C LEU A 241 16.18 9.33 -12.03
N PRO A 242 17.29 8.58 -11.94
CA PRO A 242 17.55 7.45 -12.82
C PRO A 242 16.54 6.32 -12.60
N PRO A 243 16.35 5.40 -13.57
CA PRO A 243 15.58 4.18 -13.32
C PRO A 243 16.22 3.40 -12.14
N PRO A 244 15.42 2.78 -11.26
CA PRO A 244 15.96 1.97 -10.16
C PRO A 244 16.89 0.85 -10.64
N ASN A 245 17.99 0.61 -9.93
CA ASN A 245 18.89 -0.49 -10.20
C ASN A 245 18.55 -1.71 -9.32
N TYR A 246 18.11 -2.81 -9.94
CA TYR A 246 17.77 -4.08 -9.27
C TYR A 246 18.79 -5.19 -9.48
N ASP A 247 19.99 -4.87 -9.99
CA ASP A 247 20.98 -5.88 -10.39
C ASP A 247 21.31 -6.86 -9.28
N ASP A 248 21.48 -6.37 -8.03
CA ASP A 248 21.84 -7.22 -6.89
C ASP A 248 20.73 -8.22 -6.50
N TYR A 249 19.46 -7.84 -6.67
CA TYR A 249 18.32 -8.73 -6.41
C TYR A 249 18.29 -9.87 -7.44
N PHE A 250 18.45 -9.54 -8.72
CA PHE A 250 18.45 -10.53 -9.79
C PHE A 250 19.73 -11.39 -9.77
N ALA A 251 20.87 -10.83 -9.40
CA ALA A 251 22.10 -11.58 -9.17
C ALA A 251 21.92 -12.60 -8.03
N LEU A 252 21.32 -12.18 -6.91
CA LEU A 252 21.00 -13.08 -5.80
C LEU A 252 20.02 -14.18 -6.22
N LEU A 253 18.94 -13.85 -6.93
CA LEU A 253 17.98 -14.85 -7.38
C LEU A 253 18.62 -15.91 -8.30
N LYS A 254 19.61 -15.52 -9.11
CA LYS A 254 20.37 -16.45 -9.97
C LYS A 254 21.23 -17.43 -9.16
N THR A 255 21.60 -17.13 -7.92
CA THR A 255 22.38 -18.07 -7.08
C THR A 255 21.52 -19.20 -6.52
N PHE A 256 20.18 -19.10 -6.59
CA PHE A 256 19.28 -20.13 -6.08
C PHE A 256 19.22 -21.35 -7.00
N LYS A 257 18.79 -22.48 -6.43
CA LYS A 257 18.50 -23.70 -7.19
C LYS A 257 17.47 -23.40 -8.28
N PRO A 258 17.58 -23.98 -9.50
CA PRO A 258 16.62 -23.72 -10.58
C PRO A 258 15.15 -23.87 -10.18
N THR A 259 14.82 -24.87 -9.36
CA THR A 259 13.46 -25.13 -8.84
C THR A 259 12.94 -24.08 -7.87
N HIS A 260 13.82 -23.24 -7.32
CA HIS A 260 13.47 -22.16 -6.40
C HIS A 260 13.49 -20.78 -7.08
N ARG A 261 13.90 -20.70 -8.35
CA ARG A 261 13.84 -19.44 -9.12
C ARG A 261 12.41 -19.18 -9.57
N PHE A 262 12.07 -17.90 -9.71
CA PHE A 262 10.74 -17.44 -10.15
C PHE A 262 10.89 -16.17 -10.99
N PHE A 263 9.82 -15.77 -11.69
CA PHE A 263 9.77 -14.48 -12.38
C PHE A 263 9.32 -13.39 -11.39
N PRO A 264 10.17 -12.40 -11.07
CA PRO A 264 9.80 -11.34 -10.14
C PRO A 264 8.72 -10.41 -10.70
N VAL A 265 8.24 -9.49 -9.87
CA VAL A 265 7.44 -8.34 -10.30
C VAL A 265 8.28 -7.08 -10.08
N LEU A 266 8.45 -6.26 -11.13
CA LEU A 266 9.26 -5.04 -11.09
C LEU A 266 8.46 -3.90 -10.45
N PRO A 267 8.90 -3.32 -9.32
CA PRO A 267 8.33 -2.10 -8.80
C PRO A 267 8.71 -0.91 -9.69
N VAL A 268 7.76 -0.01 -9.94
CA VAL A 268 8.01 1.27 -10.61
C VAL A 268 7.24 2.35 -9.88
N GLU A 269 7.83 3.53 -9.73
CA GLU A 269 7.13 4.71 -9.23
C GLU A 269 6.87 5.69 -10.37
N THR A 270 5.64 6.20 -10.45
CA THR A 270 5.26 7.30 -11.34
C THR A 270 5.08 8.60 -10.56
N SER A 271 4.88 8.52 -9.25
CA SER A 271 4.65 9.66 -8.37
C SER A 271 4.98 9.39 -6.91
N ARG A 272 5.18 10.48 -6.16
CA ARG A 272 5.36 10.49 -4.70
C ARG A 272 4.36 11.43 -4.04
N GLY A 273 3.82 11.00 -2.91
CA GLY A 273 2.75 11.68 -2.19
C GLY A 273 1.34 11.36 -2.71
N CYS A 274 0.34 12.13 -2.26
CA CYS A 274 -1.05 11.96 -2.64
C CYS A 274 -1.73 13.32 -2.85
N TRP A 275 -2.22 13.59 -4.07
CA TRP A 275 -2.89 14.85 -4.43
C TRP A 275 -4.21 15.10 -3.69
N TRP A 276 -4.77 14.09 -3.01
CA TRP A 276 -5.94 14.26 -2.15
C TRP A 276 -5.58 14.92 -0.81
N GLN A 277 -4.32 14.84 -0.40
CA GLN A 277 -3.78 15.55 0.75
C GLN A 277 -3.12 16.84 0.26
N LYS A 278 -3.56 17.99 0.78
CA LYS A 278 -2.96 19.27 0.40
C LYS A 278 -1.62 19.40 1.14
N ALA A 279 -0.65 20.05 0.50
CA ALA A 279 0.59 20.41 1.15
C ALA A 279 0.30 21.32 2.35
N ILE A 280 0.91 21.03 3.50
CA ILE A 280 1.03 21.97 4.60
C ILE A 280 2.20 22.90 4.24
N ALA A 281 2.05 24.20 4.45
CA ALA A 281 3.09 25.17 4.12
C ALA A 281 4.41 24.85 4.87
N PRO A 282 5.59 24.99 4.24
CA PRO A 282 6.89 24.86 4.91
C PRO A 282 6.99 25.80 6.11
N GLY A 283 7.66 25.37 7.19
CA GLY A 283 7.86 26.19 8.40
C GLY A 283 6.69 26.18 9.40
N LYS A 284 5.55 25.56 9.09
CA LYS A 284 4.55 25.20 10.11
C LYS A 284 4.86 23.80 10.61
N ALA A 285 5.75 23.71 11.59
CA ALA A 285 5.98 22.49 12.35
C ALA A 285 4.64 21.84 12.69
N VAL A 286 4.56 20.52 12.50
CA VAL A 286 3.43 19.63 12.80
C VAL A 286 3.07 19.63 14.32
N LEU A 287 3.66 20.52 15.11
CA LEU A 287 3.58 20.57 16.56
C LEU A 287 2.36 21.32 17.13
N LYS A 288 1.49 21.93 16.31
CA LYS A 288 0.24 22.53 16.84
C LYS A 288 -1.02 21.97 16.19
N LYS A 289 -1.85 21.36 17.05
CA LYS A 289 -3.21 20.80 16.93
C LYS A 289 -4.27 21.69 16.26
N GLN A 290 -3.91 22.61 15.36
CA GLN A 290 -4.86 23.52 14.73
C GLN A 290 -4.53 23.74 13.24
N GLY A 291 -5.29 23.08 12.37
CA GLY A 291 -5.22 23.29 10.93
C GLY A 291 -6.04 22.24 10.18
N ARG A 292 -6.85 22.68 9.21
CA ARG A 292 -7.77 21.84 8.42
C ARG A 292 -7.14 20.50 8.02
N VAL A 293 -7.76 19.41 8.43
CA VAL A 293 -7.49 18.04 7.96
C VAL A 293 -7.61 18.00 6.43
N THR A 294 -6.56 17.56 5.75
CA THR A 294 -6.58 17.31 4.31
C THR A 294 -6.17 15.87 4.04
N GLY A 295 -6.73 15.23 3.02
CA GLY A 295 -6.55 13.80 2.77
C GLY A 295 -7.57 12.89 3.45
N CYS A 296 -7.44 11.58 3.25
CA CYS A 296 -8.32 10.57 3.85
C CYS A 296 -8.08 10.50 5.37
N ALA A 297 -9.16 10.48 6.16
CA ALA A 297 -9.09 10.63 7.62
C ALA A 297 -8.18 9.60 8.31
N PHE A 298 -8.10 8.38 7.77
CA PHE A 298 -7.34 7.25 8.31
C PHE A 298 -5.89 7.16 7.81
N CYS A 299 -5.52 7.90 6.76
CA CYS A 299 -4.29 7.63 6.02
C CYS A 299 -3.07 8.30 6.65
N ASN A 300 -1.99 7.56 6.83
CA ASN A 300 -0.68 8.07 7.24
C ASN A 300 0.43 7.81 6.20
N LEU A 301 0.07 7.38 4.98
CA LEU A 301 1.06 7.05 3.94
C LEU A 301 1.84 8.27 3.43
N ASN A 302 1.28 9.48 3.58
CA ASN A 302 1.89 10.71 3.06
C ASN A 302 2.86 11.40 4.03
N LEU A 303 3.12 10.85 5.21
CA LEU A 303 4.00 11.49 6.22
C LEU A 303 5.43 11.71 5.72
N GLN A 304 5.84 10.94 4.72
CA GLN A 304 7.15 10.97 4.05
C GLN A 304 7.28 12.12 3.04
N TRP A 305 6.18 12.82 2.70
CA TRP A 305 6.17 13.81 1.62
C TRP A 305 5.37 15.05 1.96
N GLN A 306 5.86 16.20 1.48
CA GLN A 306 5.09 17.43 1.43
C GLN A 306 4.52 17.61 0.02
N GLY A 307 3.19 17.47 -0.11
CA GLY A 307 2.46 17.62 -1.36
C GLY A 307 2.47 16.38 -2.26
N TYR A 308 2.32 16.60 -3.56
CA TYR A 308 2.24 15.56 -4.60
C TYR A 308 3.15 15.93 -5.77
N ARG A 309 4.00 14.99 -6.19
CA ARG A 309 4.94 15.15 -7.31
C ARG A 309 4.85 13.91 -8.20
N HIS A 310 5.00 14.08 -9.51
CA HIS A 310 4.98 12.96 -10.45
C HIS A 310 6.03 13.14 -11.54
N LYS A 311 6.38 12.03 -12.19
CA LYS A 311 7.22 12.01 -13.38
C LYS A 311 6.40 12.38 -14.61
N ASP A 312 7.08 12.79 -15.66
CA ASP A 312 6.50 13.02 -16.97
C ASP A 312 6.15 11.66 -17.61
N PRO A 313 5.07 11.57 -18.42
CA PRO A 313 4.67 10.32 -19.05
C PRO A 313 5.75 9.63 -19.88
N VAL A 314 6.61 10.40 -20.55
CA VAL A 314 7.77 9.86 -21.31
C VAL A 314 8.80 9.25 -20.37
N ARG A 315 8.99 9.82 -19.18
CA ARG A 315 9.93 9.26 -18.21
C ARG A 315 9.46 7.91 -17.71
N VAL A 316 8.18 7.80 -17.36
CA VAL A 316 7.56 6.54 -16.94
C VAL A 316 7.65 5.47 -18.03
N LEU A 317 7.36 5.85 -19.28
CA LEU A 317 7.52 4.98 -20.45
C LEU A 317 8.94 4.40 -20.52
N ASN A 318 9.94 5.28 -20.53
CA ASN A 318 11.34 4.88 -20.70
C ASN A 318 11.84 4.01 -19.53
N GLU A 319 11.38 4.29 -18.30
CA GLU A 319 11.72 3.46 -17.14
C GLU A 319 11.11 2.06 -17.25
N ILE A 320 9.82 1.94 -17.61
CA ILE A 320 9.19 0.63 -17.80
C ILE A 320 9.88 -0.13 -18.93
N ASP A 321 10.15 0.52 -20.06
CA ASP A 321 10.83 -0.10 -21.22
C ASP A 321 12.24 -0.60 -20.84
N HIS A 322 13.02 0.24 -20.16
CA HIS A 322 14.35 -0.08 -19.68
C HIS A 322 14.35 -1.24 -18.68
N LEU A 323 13.53 -1.17 -17.64
CA LEU A 323 13.52 -2.17 -16.57
C LEU A 323 13.02 -3.53 -17.07
N THR A 324 11.94 -3.54 -17.85
CA THR A 324 11.39 -4.78 -18.40
C THR A 324 12.35 -5.41 -19.43
N GLY A 325 13.08 -4.59 -20.19
CA GLY A 325 14.12 -5.05 -21.13
C GLY A 325 15.36 -5.59 -20.42
N ARG A 326 15.90 -4.83 -19.45
CA ARG A 326 17.12 -5.19 -18.70
C ARG A 326 16.93 -6.46 -17.87
N TYR A 327 15.79 -6.58 -17.18
CA TYR A 327 15.52 -7.69 -16.26
C TYR A 327 14.63 -8.79 -16.85
N GLN A 328 14.27 -8.68 -18.14
CA GLN A 328 13.49 -9.69 -18.88
C GLN A 328 12.22 -10.13 -18.13
N THR A 329 11.52 -9.16 -17.54
CA THR A 329 10.32 -9.36 -16.73
C THR A 329 9.20 -8.49 -17.26
N LEU A 330 8.01 -9.07 -17.47
CA LEU A 330 6.83 -8.36 -18.00
C LEU A 330 5.82 -7.97 -16.91
N SER A 331 5.99 -8.46 -15.68
CA SER A 331 5.16 -8.11 -14.54
C SER A 331 5.69 -6.85 -13.87
N VAL A 332 4.86 -5.80 -13.78
CA VAL A 332 5.22 -4.52 -13.20
C VAL A 332 4.18 -4.10 -12.16
N SER A 333 4.64 -3.66 -11.00
CA SER A 333 3.81 -3.11 -9.93
C SER A 333 4.09 -1.62 -9.83
N ILE A 334 3.11 -0.77 -10.15
CA ILE A 334 3.20 0.66 -9.88
C ILE A 334 2.93 0.88 -8.40
N VAL A 335 3.90 1.40 -7.65
CA VAL A 335 3.88 1.46 -6.18
C VAL A 335 3.45 2.82 -5.60
N ASP A 336 2.81 3.64 -6.43
CA ASP A 336 2.31 4.95 -6.04
C ASP A 336 1.15 4.84 -5.05
N ASN A 337 1.06 5.78 -4.10
CA ASN A 337 -0.14 5.94 -3.24
C ASN A 337 -1.40 6.26 -4.06
N VAL A 338 -1.22 6.98 -5.17
CA VAL A 338 -2.27 7.32 -6.13
C VAL A 338 -1.65 7.76 -7.44
N LEU A 339 -2.20 7.30 -8.56
CA LEU A 339 -1.72 7.72 -9.88
C LEU A 339 -1.95 9.23 -10.16
N PRO A 340 -1.15 9.81 -11.08
CA PRO A 340 -1.28 11.20 -11.51
C PRO A 340 -2.65 11.51 -12.12
N ARG A 341 -3.46 12.31 -11.41
CA ARG A 341 -4.85 12.61 -11.79
C ARG A 341 -5.02 13.15 -13.22
N LYS A 342 -4.07 13.96 -13.70
CA LYS A 342 -4.18 14.65 -14.99
C LYS A 342 -3.45 13.95 -16.13
N SER A 343 -2.46 13.10 -15.84
CA SER A 343 -1.55 12.52 -16.82
C SER A 343 -1.55 10.99 -16.85
N SER A 344 -2.29 10.31 -15.97
CA SER A 344 -2.45 8.85 -15.95
C SER A 344 -2.84 8.29 -17.33
N ARG A 345 -3.82 8.90 -18.01
CA ARG A 345 -4.22 8.49 -19.36
C ARG A 345 -3.06 8.54 -20.35
N ASP A 346 -2.25 9.60 -20.30
CA ASP A 346 -1.10 9.77 -21.19
C ASP A 346 0.03 8.78 -20.87
N VAL A 347 0.25 8.49 -19.58
CA VAL A 347 1.17 7.44 -19.13
C VAL A 347 0.77 6.11 -19.77
N PHE A 348 -0.48 5.66 -19.61
CA PHE A 348 -0.90 4.36 -20.14
C PHE A 348 -1.02 4.31 -21.66
N ASN A 349 -1.39 5.41 -22.32
CA ASN A 349 -1.33 5.48 -23.79
C ASN A 349 0.11 5.25 -24.30
N LYS A 350 1.10 5.89 -23.66
CA LYS A 350 2.51 5.72 -24.00
C LYS A 350 2.99 4.31 -23.68
N VAL A 351 2.70 3.79 -22.48
CA VAL A 351 3.08 2.43 -22.09
C VAL A 351 2.47 1.40 -23.05
N GLY A 352 1.21 1.56 -23.44
CA GLY A 352 0.57 0.70 -24.43
C GLY A 352 1.23 0.74 -25.82
N SER A 353 1.89 1.85 -26.18
CA SER A 353 2.63 1.95 -27.44
C SER A 353 3.91 1.11 -27.50
N LEU A 354 4.40 0.60 -26.36
CA LEU A 354 5.52 -0.35 -26.32
C LEU A 354 5.18 -1.69 -27.00
N LYS A 355 3.89 -2.02 -27.14
CA LYS A 355 3.43 -3.31 -27.71
C LYS A 355 4.10 -4.53 -27.04
N ARG A 356 4.30 -4.46 -25.72
CA ARG A 356 4.76 -5.58 -24.87
C ARG A 356 3.56 -6.18 -24.13
N ASP A 357 3.60 -7.49 -23.89
CA ASP A 357 2.57 -8.21 -23.12
C ASP A 357 2.72 -7.98 -21.61
N LEU A 358 2.60 -6.71 -21.21
CA LEU A 358 2.79 -6.30 -19.81
C LEU A 358 1.64 -6.80 -18.93
N HIS A 359 2.01 -7.20 -17.71
CA HIS A 359 1.08 -7.43 -16.61
C HIS A 359 1.29 -6.33 -15.56
N LEU A 360 0.37 -5.36 -15.53
CA LEU A 360 0.47 -4.19 -14.68
C LEU A 360 -0.50 -4.26 -13.49
N PHE A 361 0.00 -3.84 -12.33
CA PHE A 361 -0.77 -3.50 -11.12
C PHE A 361 -0.63 -2.00 -10.82
N ALA A 362 -1.70 -1.36 -10.34
CA ALA A 362 -1.65 0.01 -9.82
C ALA A 362 -2.73 0.31 -8.76
N GLU A 363 -2.51 1.37 -7.99
CA GLU A 363 -3.50 1.90 -7.06
C GLU A 363 -4.20 3.16 -7.60
N ILE A 364 -5.53 3.17 -7.56
CA ILE A 364 -6.35 4.26 -8.10
C ILE A 364 -7.45 4.69 -7.13
N ARG A 365 -8.11 5.80 -7.45
CA ARG A 365 -9.32 6.25 -6.74
C ARG A 365 -10.59 5.87 -7.49
N ALA A 366 -11.69 5.76 -6.75
CA ALA A 366 -12.97 5.34 -7.30
C ALA A 366 -13.60 6.30 -8.33
N ASN A 367 -13.09 7.52 -8.47
CA ASN A 367 -13.53 8.49 -9.47
C ASN A 367 -12.82 8.36 -10.83
N THR A 368 -12.03 7.31 -11.04
CA THR A 368 -11.39 7.01 -12.34
C THR A 368 -12.44 6.62 -13.36
N SER A 369 -12.39 7.22 -14.55
CA SER A 369 -13.44 7.06 -15.56
C SER A 369 -13.35 5.72 -16.32
N ALA A 370 -14.48 5.24 -16.84
CA ALA A 370 -14.51 4.02 -17.66
C ALA A 370 -13.62 4.10 -18.93
N SER A 371 -13.49 5.29 -19.54
CA SER A 371 -12.62 5.49 -20.71
C SER A 371 -11.14 5.45 -20.36
N GLU A 372 -10.78 5.83 -19.14
CA GLU A 372 -9.41 5.72 -18.61
C GLU A 372 -9.09 4.27 -18.24
N LEU A 373 -10.01 3.56 -17.59
CA LEU A 373 -9.86 2.12 -17.31
C LEU A 373 -9.67 1.29 -18.59
N LYS A 374 -10.32 1.65 -19.70
CA LYS A 374 -10.10 1.01 -21.01
C LYS A 374 -8.67 1.21 -21.52
N VAL A 375 -8.13 2.41 -21.38
CA VAL A 375 -6.74 2.71 -21.77
C VAL A 375 -5.76 1.94 -20.88
N MET A 376 -6.00 1.95 -19.56
CA MET A 376 -5.25 1.14 -18.59
C MET A 376 -5.25 -0.34 -18.96
N ARG A 377 -6.43 -0.91 -19.26
CA ARG A 377 -6.57 -2.32 -19.66
C ARG A 377 -5.79 -2.63 -20.93
N GLY A 378 -5.87 -1.76 -21.93
CA GLY A 378 -5.13 -1.89 -23.19
C GLY A 378 -3.61 -1.78 -23.03
N ALA A 379 -3.13 -1.09 -21.99
CA ALA A 379 -1.72 -0.98 -21.65
C ALA A 379 -1.18 -2.16 -20.81
N GLY A 380 -2.04 -3.11 -20.41
CA GLY A 380 -1.66 -4.28 -19.63
C GLY A 380 -2.10 -4.29 -18.16
N ILE A 381 -2.91 -3.33 -17.69
CA ILE A 381 -3.50 -3.40 -16.35
C ILE A 381 -4.45 -4.58 -16.26
N GLN A 382 -4.15 -5.53 -15.37
CA GLN A 382 -5.00 -6.68 -15.06
C GLN A 382 -5.52 -6.65 -13.63
N GLU A 383 -4.83 -5.94 -12.74
CA GLU A 383 -5.22 -5.80 -11.33
C GLU A 383 -5.13 -4.34 -10.88
N LEU A 384 -6.12 -3.92 -10.11
CA LEU A 384 -6.18 -2.59 -9.50
C LEU A 384 -6.55 -2.71 -8.03
N GLN A 385 -5.87 -1.94 -7.18
CA GLN A 385 -6.36 -1.60 -5.85
C GLN A 385 -7.07 -0.25 -5.92
N ILE A 386 -8.37 -0.24 -5.67
CA ILE A 386 -9.19 0.97 -5.75
C ILE A 386 -9.50 1.45 -4.34
N GLY A 387 -9.35 2.74 -4.06
CA GLY A 387 -9.75 3.32 -2.78
C GLY A 387 -11.27 3.40 -2.59
N ILE A 388 -11.93 2.25 -2.44
CA ILE A 388 -13.38 2.06 -2.20
C ILE A 388 -13.71 2.36 -0.74
N GLU A 389 -13.09 1.63 0.20
CA GLU A 389 -13.14 1.74 1.67
C GLU A 389 -14.50 1.59 2.35
N ALA A 390 -15.59 2.02 1.71
CA ALA A 390 -16.93 1.97 2.24
C ALA A 390 -17.96 1.87 1.12
N LEU A 391 -19.08 1.21 1.40
CA LEU A 391 -20.27 1.20 0.55
C LEU A 391 -21.38 2.06 1.15
N SER A 392 -21.04 3.02 2.02
CA SER A 392 -21.95 3.99 2.61
C SER A 392 -21.48 5.40 2.30
N THR A 393 -22.35 6.23 1.73
CA THR A 393 -22.01 7.63 1.42
C THR A 393 -21.87 8.47 2.68
N SER A 394 -22.60 8.18 3.76
CA SER A 394 -22.37 8.85 5.05
C SER A 394 -20.99 8.49 5.62
N LEU A 395 -20.58 7.23 5.59
CA LEU A 395 -19.27 6.81 6.05
C LEU A 395 -18.14 7.38 5.19
N LEU A 396 -18.29 7.40 3.86
CA LEU A 396 -17.29 7.99 2.95
C LEU A 396 -17.03 9.47 3.24
N LYS A 397 -18.03 10.22 3.74
CA LYS A 397 -17.84 11.59 4.23
C LYS A 397 -17.03 11.63 5.51
N LYS A 398 -17.31 10.77 6.48
CA LYS A 398 -16.55 10.65 7.75
C LYS A 398 -15.08 10.27 7.48
N LEU A 399 -14.84 9.39 6.51
CA LEU A 399 -13.51 9.01 6.02
C LEU A 399 -12.82 10.11 5.18
N ASN A 400 -13.53 11.18 4.84
CA ASN A 400 -13.11 12.21 3.90
C ASN A 400 -12.59 11.62 2.57
N LYS A 401 -13.36 10.69 1.97
CA LYS A 401 -12.97 10.04 0.71
C LYS A 401 -13.30 10.86 -0.53
N GLY A 402 -14.25 11.80 -0.45
CA GLY A 402 -14.61 12.65 -1.58
C GLY A 402 -15.28 11.91 -2.75
N THR A 403 -15.77 10.70 -2.52
CA THR A 403 -16.58 9.91 -3.47
C THR A 403 -17.84 9.41 -2.75
N PRO A 404 -18.98 9.32 -3.43
CA PRO A 404 -20.15 8.61 -2.93
C PRO A 404 -20.14 7.11 -3.30
N ALA A 405 -21.00 6.31 -2.66
CA ALA A 405 -21.12 4.87 -2.87
C ALA A 405 -21.52 4.52 -4.31
N ILE A 406 -22.32 5.34 -4.99
CA ILE A 406 -22.65 5.12 -6.41
C ILE A 406 -21.42 5.14 -7.33
N GLN A 407 -20.38 5.94 -7.02
CA GLN A 407 -19.13 5.92 -7.78
C GLN A 407 -18.31 4.66 -7.49
N ASN A 408 -18.33 4.19 -6.24
CA ASN A 408 -17.69 2.94 -5.85
C ASN A 408 -18.33 1.74 -6.59
N LEU A 409 -19.66 1.67 -6.67
CA LEU A 409 -20.35 0.63 -7.45
C LEU A 409 -20.10 0.76 -8.96
N GLU A 410 -20.06 1.98 -9.50
CA GLU A 410 -19.77 2.19 -10.92
C GLU A 410 -18.38 1.67 -11.31
N ILE A 411 -17.35 1.98 -10.51
CA ILE A 411 -16.00 1.54 -10.83
C ILE A 411 -15.84 0.03 -10.65
N MET A 412 -16.46 -0.57 -9.63
CA MET A 412 -16.53 -2.04 -9.46
C MET A 412 -17.14 -2.71 -10.69
N ARG A 413 -18.27 -2.18 -11.18
CA ARG A 413 -18.94 -2.66 -12.38
C ARG A 413 -18.05 -2.50 -13.62
N ASN A 414 -17.34 -1.37 -13.76
CA ASN A 414 -16.43 -1.15 -14.88
C ASN A 414 -15.25 -2.13 -14.88
N CYS A 415 -14.69 -2.45 -13.71
CA CYS A 415 -13.65 -3.48 -13.60
C CYS A 415 -14.17 -4.85 -14.01
N GLU A 416 -15.36 -5.25 -13.55
CA GLU A 416 -15.99 -6.51 -13.96
C GLU A 416 -16.21 -6.56 -15.48
N ALA A 417 -16.68 -5.46 -16.09
CA ALA A 417 -16.89 -5.36 -17.53
C ALA A 417 -15.60 -5.47 -18.37
N LEU A 418 -14.46 -5.05 -17.80
CA LEU A 418 -13.15 -5.06 -18.47
C LEU A 418 -12.29 -6.28 -18.10
N GLY A 419 -12.80 -7.16 -17.23
CA GLY A 419 -12.05 -8.29 -16.68
C GLY A 419 -10.84 -7.86 -15.84
N ILE A 420 -10.88 -6.66 -15.24
CA ILE A 420 -9.83 -6.19 -14.33
C ILE A 420 -10.14 -6.71 -12.93
N VAL A 421 -9.14 -7.33 -12.30
CA VAL A 421 -9.19 -7.75 -10.89
C VAL A 421 -9.26 -6.52 -9.99
N ASN A 422 -10.34 -6.40 -9.24
CA ASN A 422 -10.49 -5.40 -8.19
C ASN A 422 -10.08 -5.97 -6.82
N SER A 423 -8.97 -5.51 -6.26
CA SER A 423 -8.39 -5.95 -4.98
C SER A 423 -8.58 -4.89 -3.88
N SER A 424 -9.79 -4.34 -3.75
CA SER A 424 -10.10 -3.25 -2.83
C SER A 424 -10.51 -3.67 -1.43
N ASN A 425 -10.29 -2.76 -0.47
CA ASN A 425 -10.67 -2.94 0.92
C ASN A 425 -12.04 -2.32 1.26
N LEU A 426 -12.66 -2.88 2.31
CA LEU A 426 -13.80 -2.33 3.04
C LEU A 426 -13.37 -2.14 4.51
N ILE A 427 -13.29 -0.89 4.96
CA ILE A 427 -12.88 -0.52 6.32
C ILE A 427 -14.05 -0.76 7.26
N LEU A 428 -13.81 -1.56 8.31
CA LEU A 428 -14.74 -1.77 9.41
C LEU A 428 -14.25 -1.02 10.65
N HIS A 429 -15.17 -0.80 11.58
CA HIS A 429 -14.86 -0.27 12.92
C HIS A 429 -14.24 1.13 12.95
N PHE A 430 -14.53 1.97 11.96
CA PHE A 430 -14.05 3.35 11.95
C PHE A 430 -14.65 4.15 13.13
N PRO A 431 -13.83 4.88 13.92
CA PRO A 431 -14.32 5.65 15.05
C PRO A 431 -15.32 6.73 14.60
N GLY A 432 -16.47 6.79 15.28
CA GLY A 432 -17.57 7.68 14.91
C GLY A 432 -18.45 7.20 13.76
N SER A 433 -18.26 5.99 13.24
CA SER A 433 -19.27 5.35 12.38
C SER A 433 -20.50 4.91 13.21
N ASP A 434 -21.67 4.84 12.60
CA ASP A 434 -22.95 4.62 13.30
C ASP A 434 -23.85 3.58 12.59
N GLU A 435 -25.00 3.25 13.19
CA GLU A 435 -25.95 2.29 12.63
C GLU A 435 -26.47 2.66 11.23
N PRO A 436 -26.76 3.95 10.91
CA PRO A 436 -27.04 4.36 9.54
C PRO A 436 -25.94 3.99 8.54
N ASP A 437 -24.65 4.19 8.88
CA ASP A 437 -23.54 3.79 8.02
C ASP A 437 -23.55 2.28 7.73
N VAL A 438 -23.81 1.47 8.77
CA VAL A 438 -23.90 0.01 8.68
C VAL A 438 -25.11 -0.41 7.82
N ALA A 439 -26.28 0.19 8.05
CA ALA A 439 -27.50 -0.12 7.33
C ALA A 439 -27.36 0.23 5.84
N GLU A 440 -26.79 1.39 5.52
CA GLU A 440 -26.48 1.79 4.13
C GLU A 440 -25.48 0.83 3.49
N THR A 441 -24.44 0.42 4.22
CA THR A 441 -23.47 -0.57 3.73
C THR A 441 -24.13 -1.92 3.42
N LEU A 442 -24.94 -2.45 4.33
CA LEU A 442 -25.67 -3.72 4.13
C LEU A 442 -26.61 -3.64 2.92
N HIS A 443 -27.36 -2.54 2.81
CA HIS A 443 -28.26 -2.31 1.67
C HIS A 443 -27.48 -2.28 0.35
N ASN A 444 -26.37 -1.55 0.31
CA ASN A 444 -25.58 -1.36 -0.91
C ASN A 444 -24.81 -2.63 -1.31
N ILE A 445 -24.46 -3.53 -0.36
CA ILE A 445 -23.89 -4.84 -0.68
C ILE A 445 -24.83 -5.66 -1.57
N GLU A 446 -26.16 -5.59 -1.41
CA GLU A 446 -27.10 -6.33 -2.27
C GLU A 446 -26.96 -5.98 -3.76
N PHE A 447 -26.52 -4.76 -4.07
CA PHE A 447 -26.26 -4.30 -5.44
C PHE A 447 -24.83 -4.59 -5.90
N ALA A 448 -23.90 -4.82 -4.96
CA ALA A 448 -22.51 -5.14 -5.21
C ALA A 448 -22.27 -6.64 -5.46
N LEU A 449 -23.20 -7.52 -5.04
CA LEU A 449 -23.07 -8.99 -5.14
C LEU A 449 -22.59 -9.51 -6.51
N PRO A 450 -23.00 -8.93 -7.66
CA PRO A 450 -22.53 -9.41 -8.96
C PRO A 450 -21.05 -9.13 -9.27
N PHE A 451 -20.39 -8.28 -8.49
CA PHE A 451 -19.01 -7.83 -8.71
C PHE A 451 -18.06 -8.52 -7.75
N ARG A 452 -16.76 -8.49 -8.08
CA ARG A 452 -15.71 -9.03 -7.21
C ARG A 452 -15.81 -8.47 -5.76
N PRO A 453 -15.85 -9.35 -4.74
CA PRO A 453 -15.94 -8.98 -3.33
C PRO A 453 -14.76 -8.15 -2.83
N LEU A 454 -15.07 -7.21 -1.93
CA LEU A 454 -14.07 -6.44 -1.19
C LEU A 454 -13.43 -7.27 -0.07
N GLN A 455 -12.23 -6.89 0.34
CA GLN A 455 -11.54 -7.46 1.51
C GLN A 455 -11.83 -6.63 2.75
N THR A 456 -12.32 -7.25 3.83
CA THR A 456 -12.56 -6.52 5.08
C THR A 456 -11.23 -6.22 5.77
N VAL A 457 -11.05 -4.97 6.20
CA VAL A 457 -9.93 -4.54 7.04
C VAL A 457 -10.46 -3.80 8.25
N ASP A 458 -9.95 -4.11 9.44
CA ASP A 458 -10.28 -3.36 10.64
C ASP A 458 -9.52 -2.04 10.65
N PHE A 459 -10.20 -0.94 10.98
CA PHE A 459 -9.54 0.33 11.22
C PHE A 459 -8.48 0.18 12.32
N TRP A 460 -7.29 0.70 12.05
CA TRP A 460 -6.24 0.91 13.04
C TRP A 460 -5.80 2.36 12.96
N LEU A 461 -5.43 2.92 14.12
CA LEU A 461 -5.03 4.33 14.20
C LEU A 461 -3.56 4.44 13.80
N GLY A 462 -3.31 5.06 12.64
CA GLY A 462 -1.96 5.38 12.20
C GLY A 462 -1.45 6.66 12.84
N LEU A 463 -0.22 6.64 13.36
CA LEU A 463 0.50 7.85 13.77
C LEU A 463 0.45 8.88 12.64
N GLY A 464 0.23 10.16 12.98
CA GLY A 464 0.21 11.26 12.02
C GLY A 464 -1.01 11.30 11.07
N SER A 465 -1.90 10.31 11.10
CA SER A 465 -3.16 10.35 10.33
C SER A 465 -4.06 11.51 10.78
N PRO A 466 -4.98 12.00 9.94
CA PRO A 466 -5.87 13.06 10.38
C PRO A 466 -6.77 12.74 11.59
N VAL A 467 -7.19 11.49 11.76
CA VAL A 467 -7.87 11.04 12.98
C VAL A 467 -6.95 11.18 14.20
N TRP A 468 -5.66 10.84 14.06
CA TRP A 468 -4.67 11.04 15.12
C TRP A 468 -4.41 12.53 15.42
N GLN A 469 -4.44 13.39 14.40
CA GLN A 469 -4.25 14.84 14.57
C GLN A 469 -5.44 15.51 15.26
N ASN A 470 -6.66 15.01 15.06
CA ASN A 470 -7.89 15.56 15.65
C ASN A 470 -8.79 14.48 16.29
N PRO A 471 -8.33 13.79 17.35
CA PRO A 471 -9.02 12.62 17.90
C PRO A 471 -10.40 12.92 18.47
N ALA A 472 -10.57 14.10 19.09
CA ALA A 472 -11.83 14.49 19.71
C ALA A 472 -12.96 14.58 18.68
N ALA A 473 -12.67 15.02 17.45
CA ALA A 473 -13.67 15.08 16.37
C ALA A 473 -14.19 13.70 15.93
N TYR A 474 -13.52 12.62 16.31
CA TYR A 474 -13.90 11.24 16.02
C TYR A 474 -14.32 10.48 17.30
N GLY A 475 -14.57 11.19 18.41
CA GLY A 475 -14.98 10.56 19.68
C GLY A 475 -13.86 9.78 20.40
N ILE A 476 -12.60 10.00 20.01
CA ILE A 476 -11.45 9.36 20.64
C ILE A 476 -11.06 10.13 21.91
N LYS A 477 -11.05 9.43 23.05
CA LYS A 477 -10.78 10.00 24.38
C LYS A 477 -9.31 9.89 24.81
N ALA A 478 -8.59 8.89 24.29
CA ALA A 478 -7.17 8.69 24.57
C ALA A 478 -6.51 7.93 23.41
N ILE A 479 -5.22 8.22 23.18
CA ILE A 479 -4.36 7.55 22.20
C ILE A 479 -3.17 6.96 22.95
N PHE A 480 -2.74 5.77 22.57
CA PHE A 480 -1.57 5.10 23.13
C PHE A 480 -1.01 4.08 22.12
N ASN A 481 0.22 3.61 22.36
CA ASN A 481 0.83 2.57 21.54
C ASN A 481 -0.04 1.30 21.51
N HIS A 482 -0.18 0.67 20.34
CA HIS A 482 -0.99 -0.53 20.21
C HIS A 482 -0.51 -1.62 21.21
N PRO A 483 -1.42 -2.29 21.96
CA PRO A 483 -1.04 -3.23 23.03
C PRO A 483 -0.16 -4.40 22.57
N ASN A 484 -0.19 -4.76 21.28
CA ASN A 484 0.72 -5.80 20.78
C ASN A 484 2.18 -5.37 20.87
N TRP A 485 2.51 -4.07 20.74
CA TRP A 485 3.88 -3.61 20.94
C TRP A 485 4.38 -3.92 22.35
N SER A 486 3.53 -3.78 23.38
CA SER A 486 3.93 -4.11 24.74
C SER A 486 4.13 -5.60 24.97
N ARG A 487 3.69 -6.49 24.07
CA ARG A 487 4.07 -7.91 24.07
C ARG A 487 5.44 -8.16 23.43
N LEU A 488 5.82 -7.32 22.45
CA LEU A 488 7.08 -7.44 21.72
C LEU A 488 8.23 -6.74 22.45
N PHE A 489 8.08 -5.48 22.83
CA PHE A 489 9.15 -4.65 23.40
C PHE A 489 9.04 -4.49 24.93
N PRO A 490 10.18 -4.51 25.66
CA PRO A 490 10.23 -4.13 27.07
C PRO A 490 9.62 -2.76 27.37
N GLY A 491 9.13 -2.57 28.59
CA GLY A 491 8.36 -1.37 28.98
C GLY A 491 9.08 -0.03 28.80
N LYS A 492 10.42 0.00 28.86
CA LYS A 492 11.20 1.22 28.60
C LYS A 492 10.96 1.77 27.19
N TYR A 493 10.93 0.91 26.17
CA TYR A 493 10.74 1.34 24.78
C TYR A 493 9.30 1.81 24.53
N ILE A 494 8.32 1.13 25.14
CA ILE A 494 6.89 1.48 24.98
C ILE A 494 6.57 2.86 25.53
N ARG A 495 7.28 3.28 26.59
CA ARG A 495 7.09 4.60 27.22
C ARG A 495 7.82 5.73 26.50
N SER A 496 8.88 5.40 25.75
CA SER A 496 9.80 6.39 25.16
C SER A 496 9.72 6.49 23.64
N MET A 497 8.97 5.62 22.96
CA MET A 497 8.85 5.62 21.50
C MET A 497 7.39 5.67 21.06
N GLU A 498 7.10 6.50 20.06
CA GLU A 498 5.82 6.48 19.33
C GLU A 498 5.92 5.50 18.16
N PHE A 499 5.08 4.47 18.16
CA PHE A 499 5.03 3.51 17.05
C PHE A 499 4.03 3.95 15.98
N MET A 500 4.26 3.52 14.74
CA MET A 500 3.37 3.81 13.61
C MET A 500 1.94 3.29 13.80
N ILE A 501 1.78 2.15 14.46
CA ILE A 501 0.47 1.55 14.79
C ILE A 501 0.09 1.88 16.23
N LEU A 502 -0.99 2.64 16.38
CA LEU A 502 -1.53 3.08 17.65
C LEU A 502 -2.86 2.38 17.95
N ALA A 503 -3.27 2.45 19.22
CA ALA A 503 -4.60 2.12 19.69
C ALA A 503 -5.24 3.37 20.32
N TYR A 504 -6.54 3.25 20.59
CA TYR A 504 -7.30 4.33 21.17
C TYR A 504 -8.38 3.84 22.13
N ARG A 505 -8.78 4.73 23.04
CA ARG A 505 -9.99 4.57 23.86
C ARG A 505 -11.11 5.41 23.24
N GLY A 506 -12.24 4.78 22.99
CA GLY A 506 -13.40 5.40 22.35
C GLY A 506 -14.56 4.41 22.28
N ASP A 507 -15.15 4.28 21.10
CA ASP A 507 -16.35 3.51 20.80
C ASP A 507 -16.09 2.09 20.26
N LEU A 508 -14.85 1.57 20.33
CA LEU A 508 -14.45 0.32 19.68
C LEU A 508 -15.35 -0.90 20.02
N GLY A 509 -15.82 -1.02 21.26
CA GLY A 509 -16.73 -2.10 21.65
C GLY A 509 -18.09 -2.01 20.96
N PHE A 510 -18.63 -0.80 20.85
CA PHE A 510 -19.83 -0.50 20.08
C PHE A 510 -19.61 -0.77 18.59
N GLN A 511 -18.48 -0.29 18.05
CA GLN A 511 -18.11 -0.52 16.65
C GLN A 511 -18.09 -2.00 16.28
N LYS A 512 -17.42 -2.84 17.09
CA LYS A 512 -17.39 -4.31 16.88
C LYS A 512 -18.78 -4.94 16.87
N LYS A 513 -19.71 -4.42 17.68
CA LYS A 513 -21.08 -4.91 17.75
C LYS A 513 -21.84 -4.59 16.45
N ILE A 514 -21.83 -3.32 16.03
CA ILE A 514 -22.65 -2.86 14.89
C ILE A 514 -22.13 -3.36 13.54
N TRP A 515 -20.81 -3.58 13.38
CA TRP A 515 -20.22 -4.02 12.10
C TRP A 515 -20.20 -5.54 11.89
N ARG A 516 -20.49 -6.35 12.92
CA ARG A 516 -20.52 -7.81 12.82
C ARG A 516 -21.45 -8.35 11.71
N PRO A 517 -22.65 -7.79 11.46
CA PRO A 517 -23.50 -8.20 10.34
C PRO A 517 -22.84 -7.98 8.97
N VAL A 518 -22.15 -6.85 8.77
CA VAL A 518 -21.44 -6.55 7.51
C VAL A 518 -20.33 -7.56 7.28
N GLN A 519 -19.54 -7.87 8.30
CA GLN A 519 -18.48 -8.88 8.20
C GLN A 519 -19.03 -10.24 7.74
N LYS A 520 -20.15 -10.70 8.35
CA LYS A 520 -20.82 -11.94 7.94
C LYS A 520 -21.31 -11.88 6.48
N LYS A 521 -21.89 -10.75 6.08
CA LYS A 521 -22.41 -10.55 4.72
C LYS A 521 -21.29 -10.56 3.67
N VAL A 522 -20.13 -9.96 3.96
CA VAL A 522 -18.97 -9.99 3.06
C VAL A 522 -18.41 -11.42 2.91
N VAL A 523 -18.33 -12.20 3.99
CA VAL A 523 -17.93 -13.63 3.90
C VAL A 523 -18.89 -14.42 3.00
N LEU A 524 -20.21 -14.19 3.15
CA LEU A 524 -21.20 -14.82 2.28
C LEU A 524 -21.06 -14.37 0.81
N TRP A 525 -20.81 -13.08 0.57
CA TRP A 525 -20.55 -12.53 -0.76
C TRP A 525 -19.29 -13.16 -1.39
N GLN A 526 -18.22 -13.33 -0.62
CA GLN A 526 -17.01 -14.00 -1.08
C GLN A 526 -17.27 -15.44 -1.52
N LYS A 527 -18.00 -16.19 -0.69
CA LYS A 527 -18.40 -17.57 -1.01
C LYS A 527 -19.29 -17.62 -2.26
N SER A 528 -20.34 -16.82 -2.31
CA SER A 528 -21.32 -16.86 -3.39
C SER A 528 -20.73 -16.42 -4.73
N TYR A 529 -19.88 -15.38 -4.73
CA TYR A 529 -19.16 -14.96 -5.92
C TYR A 529 -18.21 -16.05 -6.42
N ALA A 530 -17.45 -16.68 -5.52
CA ALA A 530 -16.51 -17.74 -5.89
C ALA A 530 -17.23 -18.95 -6.53
N GLU A 531 -18.34 -19.41 -5.96
CA GLU A 531 -19.14 -20.51 -6.51
C GLU A 531 -19.79 -20.14 -7.86
N LEU A 532 -20.32 -18.92 -7.99
CA LEU A 532 -20.88 -18.46 -9.26
C LEU A 532 -19.82 -18.26 -10.35
N GLN A 533 -18.57 -18.01 -10.00
CA GLN A 533 -17.49 -17.92 -10.99
C GLN A 533 -16.95 -19.31 -11.40
N GLN A 534 -17.33 -20.38 -10.70
CA GLN A 534 -17.06 -21.75 -11.11
C GLN A 534 -18.05 -22.17 -12.20
N GLY A 535 -17.54 -22.71 -13.32
CA GLY A 535 -18.35 -23.16 -14.44
C GLY A 535 -17.55 -23.21 -15.76
N PRO A 536 -18.06 -23.91 -16.79
CA PRO A 536 -17.36 -24.09 -18.07
C PRO A 536 -17.16 -22.78 -18.84
N THR A 537 -18.01 -21.78 -18.61
CA THR A 537 -17.87 -20.43 -19.17
C THR A 537 -17.80 -19.41 -18.04
N ARG A 538 -16.65 -18.73 -17.89
CA ARG A 538 -16.51 -17.56 -17.00
C ARG A 538 -17.30 -16.40 -17.58
N ALA A 539 -18.57 -16.28 -17.17
CA ALA A 539 -19.45 -15.19 -17.57
C ALA A 539 -19.80 -14.31 -16.36
N PRO A 540 -19.90 -12.98 -16.51
CA PRO A 540 -20.28 -12.10 -15.43
C PRO A 540 -21.62 -12.49 -14.81
N ILE A 541 -21.73 -12.37 -13.48
CA ILE A 541 -22.91 -12.78 -12.71
C ILE A 541 -24.16 -12.02 -13.15
N LEU A 542 -24.02 -10.71 -13.38
CA LEU A 542 -25.06 -9.87 -13.95
C LEU A 542 -24.57 -9.31 -15.29
N SER A 543 -25.11 -9.83 -16.39
CA SER A 543 -24.64 -9.52 -17.73
C SER A 543 -25.77 -9.08 -18.67
N PHE A 544 -25.42 -8.41 -19.77
CA PHE A 544 -26.37 -8.10 -20.83
C PHE A 544 -25.84 -8.41 -22.23
N ARG A 545 -26.76 -8.68 -23.15
CA ARG A 545 -26.54 -8.75 -24.60
C ARG A 545 -27.46 -7.75 -25.28
N ASP A 546 -26.86 -6.90 -26.11
CA ASP A 546 -27.57 -5.85 -26.83
C ASP A 546 -27.87 -6.29 -28.27
N GLY A 547 -29.16 -6.49 -28.56
CA GLY A 547 -29.69 -6.86 -29.87
C GLY A 547 -30.13 -5.67 -30.72
N ARG A 548 -29.70 -4.44 -30.39
CA ARG A 548 -30.12 -3.15 -30.98
C ARG A 548 -31.56 -2.78 -30.67
N GLU A 549 -32.53 -3.62 -31.01
CA GLU A 549 -33.96 -3.36 -30.73
C GLU A 549 -34.37 -3.78 -29.31
N PHE A 550 -33.63 -4.72 -28.73
CA PHE A 550 -33.87 -5.27 -27.40
C PHE A 550 -32.57 -5.50 -26.64
N LEU A 551 -32.68 -5.56 -25.32
CA LEU A 551 -31.60 -5.88 -24.39
C LEU A 551 -32.02 -7.12 -23.60
N ILE A 552 -31.20 -8.16 -23.61
CA ILE A 552 -31.38 -9.31 -22.72
C ILE A 552 -30.42 -9.14 -21.55
N ILE A 553 -30.94 -9.03 -20.34
CA ILE A 553 -30.15 -9.03 -19.11
C ILE A 553 -30.28 -10.41 -18.48
N ASN A 554 -29.15 -11.04 -18.18
CA ASN A 554 -29.07 -12.32 -17.50
C ASN A 554 -28.49 -12.12 -16.10
N GLN A 555 -29.25 -12.54 -15.09
CA GLN A 555 -28.90 -12.46 -13.68
C GLN A 555 -28.74 -13.88 -13.15
N ARG A 556 -27.49 -14.30 -12.93
CA ARG A 556 -27.17 -15.56 -12.27
C ARG A 556 -27.35 -15.40 -10.77
N GLN A 557 -27.89 -16.42 -10.12
CA GLN A 557 -28.21 -16.37 -8.69
C GLN A 557 -27.54 -17.53 -7.95
N TYR A 558 -27.13 -17.26 -6.71
CA TYR A 558 -26.53 -18.26 -5.84
C TYR A 558 -27.62 -19.22 -5.34
N GLN A 559 -27.47 -20.51 -5.62
CA GLN A 559 -28.42 -21.57 -5.21
C GLN A 559 -29.87 -21.34 -5.69
N ALA A 560 -30.04 -20.64 -6.82
CA ALA A 560 -31.34 -20.39 -7.44
C ALA A 560 -31.22 -20.34 -8.96
N GLU A 561 -32.35 -20.43 -9.66
CA GLU A 561 -32.37 -20.35 -11.12
C GLU A 561 -31.96 -18.96 -11.63
N SER A 562 -31.36 -18.92 -12.83
CA SER A 562 -30.99 -17.65 -13.44
C SER A 562 -32.22 -16.92 -13.97
N ILE A 563 -32.31 -15.63 -13.68
CA ILE A 563 -33.42 -14.78 -14.14
C ILE A 563 -32.99 -14.06 -15.41
N LYS A 564 -33.89 -14.03 -16.41
CA LYS A 564 -33.70 -13.27 -17.65
C LYS A 564 -34.71 -12.13 -17.72
N HIS A 565 -34.22 -10.95 -18.07
CA HIS A 565 -35.04 -9.78 -18.33
C HIS A 565 -34.88 -9.34 -19.78
N ARG A 566 -35.96 -8.85 -20.38
CA ARG A 566 -35.94 -8.25 -21.71
C ARG A 566 -36.39 -6.80 -21.59
N LEU A 567 -35.57 -5.89 -22.09
CA LEU A 567 -35.93 -4.49 -22.28
C LEU A 567 -36.04 -4.21 -23.78
N VAL A 568 -37.03 -3.42 -24.19
CA VAL A 568 -37.27 -3.05 -25.59
C VAL A 568 -37.48 -1.55 -25.71
N GLY A 569 -37.19 -0.99 -26.89
CA GLY A 569 -37.39 0.44 -27.18
C GLY A 569 -36.74 1.35 -26.13
N THR A 570 -37.51 2.31 -25.60
CA THR A 570 -37.01 3.33 -24.66
C THR A 570 -36.48 2.75 -23.35
N SER A 571 -37.07 1.67 -22.82
CA SER A 571 -36.59 1.05 -21.57
C SER A 571 -35.14 0.56 -21.70
N ARG A 572 -34.78 0.00 -22.86
CA ARG A 572 -33.40 -0.35 -23.22
C ARG A 572 -32.52 0.89 -23.28
N LEU A 573 -32.96 1.95 -23.97
CA LEU A 573 -32.17 3.16 -24.16
C LEU A 573 -31.87 3.86 -22.83
N ILE A 574 -32.85 3.96 -21.92
CA ILE A 574 -32.66 4.50 -20.57
C ILE A 574 -31.65 3.65 -19.80
N TYR A 575 -31.79 2.32 -19.83
CA TYR A 575 -30.87 1.42 -19.14
C TYR A 575 -29.43 1.57 -19.64
N LEU A 576 -29.21 1.63 -20.96
CA LEU A 576 -27.88 1.85 -21.54
C LEU A 576 -27.33 3.25 -21.24
N PHE A 577 -28.18 4.28 -21.22
CA PHE A 577 -27.77 5.64 -20.87
C PHE A 577 -27.28 5.76 -19.42
N CYS A 578 -27.84 4.95 -18.53
CA CYS A 578 -27.46 4.84 -17.13
C CYS A 578 -26.29 3.86 -16.88
N MET A 579 -25.59 3.39 -17.91
CA MET A 579 -24.27 2.74 -17.74
C MET A 579 -23.23 3.70 -17.14
N GLN A 580 -23.51 4.99 -17.01
CA GLN A 580 -22.80 5.85 -16.07
C GLN A 580 -23.86 6.42 -15.14
N HIS A 581 -23.52 6.75 -13.89
CA HIS A 581 -24.53 7.32 -13.02
C HIS A 581 -25.09 8.64 -13.59
N ARG A 582 -26.41 8.76 -13.69
CA ARG A 582 -27.13 9.94 -14.19
C ARG A 582 -28.14 10.43 -13.17
N SER A 583 -28.29 11.73 -13.01
CA SER A 583 -29.40 12.30 -12.26
C SER A 583 -30.71 12.09 -13.01
N LEU A 584 -31.83 12.02 -12.27
CA LEU A 584 -33.18 11.92 -12.84
C LEU A 584 -33.43 13.01 -13.87
N THR A 585 -33.10 14.26 -13.55
CA THR A 585 -33.22 15.41 -14.47
C THR A 585 -32.50 15.14 -15.79
N ARG A 586 -31.27 14.62 -15.74
CA ARG A 586 -30.51 14.32 -16.96
C ARG A 586 -31.09 13.15 -17.77
N ILE A 587 -31.75 12.21 -17.10
CA ILE A 587 -32.48 11.12 -17.76
C ILE A 587 -33.71 11.70 -18.47
N CYS A 588 -34.55 12.46 -17.77
CA CYS A 588 -35.76 13.07 -18.34
C CYS A 588 -35.41 13.99 -19.52
N SER A 589 -34.39 14.85 -19.40
CA SER A 589 -33.95 15.72 -20.51
C SER A 589 -33.44 14.94 -21.73
N ARG A 590 -32.89 13.73 -21.54
CA ARG A 590 -32.42 12.89 -22.65
C ARG A 590 -33.57 12.19 -23.38
N PHE A 591 -34.68 11.96 -22.69
CA PHE A 591 -35.86 11.24 -23.17
C PHE A 591 -37.15 12.08 -23.00
N PRO A 592 -37.23 13.28 -23.61
CA PRO A 592 -38.31 14.24 -23.34
C PRO A 592 -39.69 13.78 -23.82
N ASN A 593 -39.74 12.81 -24.75
CA ASN A 593 -40.99 12.26 -25.28
C ASN A 593 -41.70 11.30 -24.31
N PHE A 594 -41.15 11.10 -23.11
CA PHE A 594 -41.71 10.23 -22.09
C PHE A 594 -41.99 11.03 -20.82
N ALA A 595 -43.22 10.90 -20.31
CA ALA A 595 -43.62 11.51 -19.07
C ALA A 595 -42.73 11.02 -17.91
N GLU A 596 -42.38 11.95 -17.00
CA GLU A 596 -41.44 11.70 -15.91
C GLU A 596 -41.89 10.57 -14.99
N ASP A 597 -43.19 10.47 -14.71
CA ASP A 597 -43.81 9.41 -13.90
C ASP A 597 -43.51 8.01 -14.45
N LYS A 598 -43.58 7.84 -15.79
CA LYS A 598 -43.24 6.57 -16.46
C LYS A 598 -41.75 6.23 -16.34
N ILE A 599 -40.88 7.23 -16.46
CA ILE A 599 -39.43 7.05 -16.27
C ILE A 599 -39.14 6.64 -14.82
N VAL A 600 -39.72 7.34 -13.84
CA VAL A 600 -39.54 7.04 -12.41
C VAL A 600 -40.05 5.63 -12.07
N ALA A 601 -41.21 5.24 -12.59
CA ALA A 601 -41.76 3.90 -12.38
C ALA A 601 -40.83 2.81 -12.95
N PHE A 602 -40.30 3.02 -14.17
CA PHE A 602 -39.31 2.11 -14.77
C PHE A 602 -38.04 2.01 -13.92
N LEU A 603 -37.47 3.15 -13.52
CA LEU A 603 -36.25 3.20 -12.71
C LEU A 603 -36.46 2.50 -11.36
N LYS A 604 -37.61 2.71 -10.71
CA LYS A 604 -37.97 2.03 -9.46
C LYS A 604 -38.01 0.51 -9.66
N MET A 605 -38.71 0.03 -10.70
CA MET A 605 -38.76 -1.40 -11.01
C MET A 605 -37.36 -2.00 -11.25
N MET A 606 -36.46 -1.28 -11.92
CA MET A 606 -35.09 -1.76 -12.14
C MET A 606 -34.27 -1.82 -10.84
N VAL A 607 -34.50 -0.87 -9.92
CA VAL A 607 -33.86 -0.86 -8.60
C VAL A 607 -34.39 -1.99 -7.72
N ASP A 608 -35.70 -2.21 -7.70
CA ASP A 608 -36.34 -3.28 -6.94
C ASP A 608 -35.83 -4.66 -7.39
N LYS A 609 -35.60 -4.83 -8.70
CA LYS A 609 -35.00 -6.04 -9.30
C LYS A 609 -33.47 -6.14 -9.14
N LYS A 610 -32.82 -5.18 -8.47
CA LYS A 610 -31.35 -5.09 -8.34
C LYS A 610 -30.59 -5.03 -9.67
N LEU A 611 -31.24 -4.51 -10.72
CA LEU A 611 -30.64 -4.29 -12.04
C LEU A 611 -30.07 -2.87 -12.17
N MET A 612 -30.53 -1.96 -11.33
CA MET A 612 -30.00 -0.60 -11.18
C MET A 612 -29.77 -0.28 -9.71
N PHE A 613 -28.78 0.56 -9.44
CA PHE A 613 -28.56 1.18 -8.14
C PHE A 613 -29.07 2.61 -8.17
N LYS A 614 -29.68 3.05 -7.06
CA LYS A 614 -30.14 4.42 -6.85
C LYS A 614 -29.44 5.00 -5.63
N GLU A 615 -28.90 6.21 -5.79
CA GLU A 615 -28.42 7.01 -4.68
C GLU A 615 -28.97 8.43 -4.84
N LYS A 616 -29.83 8.85 -3.90
CA LYS A 616 -30.58 10.11 -4.01
C LYS A 616 -31.32 10.20 -5.35
N ASP A 617 -31.03 11.20 -6.18
CA ASP A 617 -31.61 11.43 -7.49
C ASP A 617 -30.84 10.75 -8.63
N LYS A 618 -29.78 10.00 -8.33
CA LYS A 618 -28.90 9.38 -9.33
C LYS A 618 -29.16 7.89 -9.49
N TYR A 619 -29.04 7.41 -10.73
CA TYR A 619 -29.31 6.03 -11.12
C TYR A 619 -28.14 5.45 -11.93
N LEU A 620 -27.81 4.19 -11.68
CA LEU A 620 -26.71 3.46 -12.28
C LEU A 620 -27.14 2.04 -12.68
N SER A 621 -27.01 1.68 -13.95
CA SER A 621 -27.20 0.30 -14.43
C SER A 621 -26.04 -0.60 -14.03
N LEU A 622 -26.36 -1.81 -13.57
CA LEU A 622 -25.39 -2.72 -12.94
C LEU A 622 -24.93 -3.87 -13.84
N ALA A 623 -25.71 -4.24 -14.86
CA ALA A 623 -25.30 -5.31 -15.77
C ALA A 623 -24.10 -4.90 -16.64
N VAL A 624 -23.19 -5.84 -16.87
CA VAL A 624 -22.02 -5.65 -17.74
C VAL A 624 -22.20 -6.35 -19.09
N PRO A 625 -21.62 -5.86 -20.20
CA PRO A 625 -21.71 -6.57 -21.47
C PRO A 625 -21.06 -7.95 -21.36
N VAL A 626 -21.68 -8.96 -21.98
CA VAL A 626 -20.98 -10.25 -22.21
C VAL A 626 -19.80 -9.95 -23.13
N GLY A 627 -18.57 -10.21 -22.66
CA GLY A 627 -17.37 -10.02 -23.44
C GLY A 627 -17.48 -10.73 -24.78
N ARG A 628 -17.14 -10.04 -25.88
CA ARG A 628 -16.83 -10.73 -27.12
C ARG A 628 -15.48 -11.40 -26.88
N SER A 629 -15.48 -12.73 -26.81
CA SER A 629 -14.26 -13.54 -26.81
C SER A 629 -13.32 -13.12 -27.92
#